data_AF-A0A5J9VD95-F1
#
_entry.id   AF-A0A5J9VD95-F1
#
_cell.length_a   1.000
_cell.length_b   1.000
_cell.length_c   1.000
_cell.angle_alpha   90.00
_cell.angle_beta   90.00
_cell.angle_gamma   90.00
#
_symmetry.space_group_name_H-M   'P 1'
#
loop_
_entity.id
_entity.type
_entity.pdbx_description
1 polymer ?
#
loop_
_entity_poly.entity_id
_entity_poly.type
_entity_poly.pdbx_seq_one_letter_code
_entity_poly.pdbx_strand_id
1 'polypeptide(L)'
;MKFGKWLKKQIEQSPEEWQEKFLCYKELKRCVKAVPSGRPPTSEEEAGFVGPLHAEIEKINSFFLEQEEEYVIHYREQLDAIQRMVARQAAPQHEAEAIAVWREILNFHGEMLLLLNYCNINYIGLLKILKKYNKRTGAGLLLLPAIATLREHPFFRTDTVSNMVQECETMLEVLSDGLPE
;
A
#
# COMPACT_ATOMS: atom_id res chain seq x y z
N MET A 1 3.44 -22.59 4.67
CA MET A 1 4.50 -21.64 5.07
C MET A 1 4.13 -20.88 6.36
N LYS A 2 5.09 -20.52 7.21
CA LYS A 2 4.83 -19.71 8.43
C LYS A 2 4.69 -18.23 8.03
N PHE A 3 3.52 -17.63 8.23
CA PHE A 3 3.20 -16.25 7.81
C PHE A 3 4.27 -15.21 8.17
N GLY A 4 4.80 -15.23 9.39
CA GLY A 4 5.83 -14.25 9.79
C GLY A 4 7.14 -14.34 9.01
N LYS A 5 7.50 -15.51 8.47
CA LYS A 5 8.66 -15.64 7.57
C LYS A 5 8.35 -15.07 6.19
N TRP A 6 7.13 -15.30 5.70
CA TRP A 6 6.66 -14.74 4.43
C TRP A 6 6.64 -13.21 4.50
N LEU A 7 6.03 -12.63 5.54
CA LEU A 7 5.96 -11.18 5.72
C LEU A 7 7.35 -10.55 5.76
N LYS A 8 8.27 -11.14 6.53
CA LYS A 8 9.66 -10.65 6.59
C LYS A 8 10.31 -10.63 5.19
N LYS A 9 10.13 -11.68 4.40
CA LYS A 9 10.66 -11.74 3.03
C LYS A 9 10.05 -10.65 2.14
N GLN A 10 8.74 -10.36 2.26
CA GLN A 10 8.11 -9.30 1.48
C GLN A 10 8.66 -7.91 1.84
N ILE A 11 8.89 -7.66 3.13
CA ILE A 11 9.51 -6.41 3.61
C ILE A 11 10.93 -6.28 3.04
N GLU A 12 11.74 -7.34 3.10
CA GLU A 12 13.12 -7.35 2.56
C GLU A 12 13.18 -7.18 1.02
N GLN A 13 12.07 -7.42 0.32
CA GLN A 13 11.95 -7.22 -1.13
C GLN A 13 11.36 -5.85 -1.51
N SER A 14 10.96 -5.06 -0.52
CA SER A 14 10.42 -3.70 -0.73
C SER A 14 11.54 -2.66 -0.61
N PRO A 15 11.32 -1.42 -1.12
CA PRO A 15 12.27 -0.31 -0.94
C PRO A 15 12.66 -0.13 0.53
N GLU A 16 13.92 0.24 0.78
CA GLU A 16 14.50 0.29 2.13
C GLU A 16 13.75 1.30 3.01
N GLU A 17 13.44 2.46 2.45
CA GLU A 17 12.66 3.54 3.03
C GLU A 17 11.24 3.11 3.46
N TRP A 18 10.68 2.05 2.86
CA TRP A 18 9.33 1.57 3.18
C TRP A 18 9.34 0.50 4.28
N GLN A 19 10.48 -0.11 4.56
CA GLN A 19 10.55 -1.31 5.41
C GLN A 19 10.01 -1.07 6.83
N GLU A 20 10.31 0.09 7.42
CA GLU A 20 9.84 0.47 8.75
C GLU A 20 8.36 0.86 8.78
N LYS A 21 7.79 1.16 7.62
CA LYS A 21 6.39 1.56 7.45
C LYS A 21 5.45 0.36 7.42
N PHE A 22 5.94 -0.86 7.22
CA PHE A 22 5.12 -2.08 7.30
C PHE A 22 4.65 -2.39 8.73
N LEU A 23 3.56 -3.15 8.82
CA LEU A 23 3.01 -3.69 10.06
C LEU A 23 4.06 -4.44 10.86
N CYS A 24 4.31 -4.00 12.09
CA CYS A 24 5.22 -4.65 13.02
C CYS A 24 4.59 -5.90 13.65
N TYR A 25 4.41 -6.93 12.83
CA TYR A 25 3.71 -8.17 13.21
C TYR A 25 4.35 -8.91 14.38
N LYS A 26 5.65 -8.69 14.62
CA LYS A 26 6.39 -9.30 15.74
C LYS A 26 5.94 -8.71 17.08
N GLU A 27 5.82 -7.40 17.19
CA GLU A 27 5.39 -6.72 18.42
C GLU A 27 3.93 -7.00 18.72
N LEU A 28 3.05 -6.91 17.72
CA LEU A 28 1.64 -7.25 17.92
C LEU A 28 1.47 -8.72 18.35
N LYS A 29 2.30 -9.64 17.84
CA LYS A 29 2.31 -11.03 18.33
C LYS A 29 2.71 -11.14 19.80
N ARG A 30 3.57 -10.28 20.31
CA ARG A 30 3.92 -10.24 21.73
C ARG A 30 2.73 -9.73 22.54
N CYS A 31 2.07 -8.66 22.09
CA CYS A 31 0.84 -8.15 22.71
C CYS A 31 -0.24 -9.25 22.79
N VAL A 32 -0.52 -9.94 21.69
CA VAL A 32 -1.48 -11.07 21.70
C VAL A 32 -1.06 -12.14 22.70
N LYS A 33 0.23 -12.46 22.83
CA LYS A 33 0.71 -13.46 23.79
C LYS A 33 0.61 -13.03 25.25
N ALA A 34 0.52 -11.74 25.54
CA ALA A 34 0.34 -11.23 26.91
C ALA A 34 -1.11 -11.41 27.37
N VAL A 35 -2.07 -11.42 26.43
CA VAL A 35 -3.49 -11.61 26.76
C VAL A 35 -3.75 -13.03 27.27
N PRO A 36 -4.58 -13.21 28.31
CA PRO A 36 -4.99 -14.52 28.79
C PRO A 36 -5.61 -15.39 27.70
N SER A 37 -5.40 -16.70 27.82
CA SER A 37 -5.88 -17.68 26.86
C SER A 37 -7.19 -18.30 27.34
N GLY A 38 -8.14 -18.51 26.41
CA GLY A 38 -9.34 -19.31 26.68
C GLY A 38 -10.43 -18.60 27.47
N ARG A 39 -10.31 -17.28 27.68
CA ARG A 39 -11.39 -16.44 28.20
C ARG A 39 -11.43 -15.08 27.50
N PRO A 40 -12.60 -14.42 27.48
CA PRO A 40 -12.67 -13.01 27.11
C PRO A 40 -11.71 -12.17 27.96
N PRO A 41 -10.98 -11.22 27.33
CA PRO A 41 -10.09 -10.31 28.03
C PRO A 41 -10.91 -9.28 28.82
N THR A 42 -10.32 -8.72 29.88
CA THR A 42 -10.84 -7.48 30.49
C THR A 42 -10.58 -6.30 29.54
N SER A 43 -11.26 -5.17 29.76
CA SER A 43 -11.04 -3.96 28.95
C SER A 43 -9.59 -3.48 28.98
N GLU A 44 -8.89 -3.64 30.11
CA GLU A 44 -7.47 -3.29 30.24
C GLU A 44 -6.56 -4.24 29.44
N GLU A 45 -6.83 -5.55 29.49
CA GLU A 45 -6.11 -6.55 28.71
C GLU A 45 -6.36 -6.38 27.20
N GLU A 46 -7.58 -5.96 26.82
CA GLU A 46 -7.94 -5.65 25.44
C GLU A 46 -7.20 -4.40 24.94
N ALA A 47 -7.18 -3.32 25.73
CA ALA A 47 -6.46 -2.09 25.40
C ALA A 47 -4.96 -2.35 25.16
N GLY A 48 -4.35 -3.29 25.88
CA GLY A 48 -2.96 -3.71 25.70
C GLY A 48 -2.63 -4.32 24.32
N PHE A 49 -3.64 -4.73 23.54
CA PHE A 49 -3.49 -5.13 22.14
C PHE A 49 -4.06 -4.09 21.17
N VAL A 50 -5.23 -3.52 21.47
CA VAL A 50 -5.93 -2.59 20.59
C VAL A 50 -5.16 -1.29 20.41
N GLY A 51 -4.55 -0.75 21.47
CA GLY A 51 -3.73 0.47 21.37
C GLY A 51 -2.57 0.33 20.38
N PRO A 52 -1.67 -0.65 20.55
CA PRO A 52 -0.59 -0.91 19.60
C PRO A 52 -1.08 -1.25 18.19
N LEU A 53 -2.20 -1.97 18.06
CA LEU A 53 -2.79 -2.26 16.75
C LEU A 53 -3.23 -0.98 16.03
N HIS A 54 -3.91 -0.08 16.75
CA HIS A 54 -4.36 1.19 16.20
C HIS A 54 -3.18 2.07 15.78
N ALA A 55 -2.13 2.15 16.60
CA ALA A 55 -0.91 2.88 16.25
C ALA A 55 -0.26 2.35 14.95
N GLU A 56 -0.26 1.03 14.75
CA GLU A 56 0.26 0.45 13.51
C GLU A 56 -0.65 0.76 12.30
N ILE A 57 -1.97 0.78 12.47
CA ILE A 57 -2.92 1.17 11.41
C ILE A 57 -2.70 2.64 11.03
N GLU A 58 -2.58 3.54 12.00
CA GLU A 58 -2.33 4.96 11.76
C GLU A 58 -1.00 5.21 11.05
N LYS A 59 0.05 4.47 11.41
CA LYS A 59 1.33 4.51 10.69
C LYS A 59 1.17 4.12 9.21
N ILE A 60 0.44 3.03 8.94
CA ILE A 60 0.18 2.54 7.58
C ILE A 60 -0.66 3.57 6.80
N ASN A 61 -1.69 4.16 7.43
CA ASN A 61 -2.52 5.20 6.82
C ASN A 61 -1.71 6.44 6.47
N SER A 62 -0.90 6.92 7.42
CA SER A 62 -0.09 8.12 7.22
C SER A 62 0.87 7.94 6.05
N PHE A 63 1.59 6.80 6.03
CA PHE A 63 2.48 6.48 4.92
C PHE A 63 1.74 6.36 3.58
N PHE A 64 0.60 5.68 3.54
CA PHE A 64 -0.19 5.56 2.31
C PHE A 64 -0.64 6.92 1.79
N LEU A 65 -1.15 7.80 2.67
CA LEU A 65 -1.63 9.13 2.29
C LEU A 65 -0.50 10.02 1.79
N GLU A 66 0.66 10.00 2.45
CA GLU A 66 1.86 10.72 2.02
C GLU A 66 2.25 10.31 0.58
N GLN A 67 2.29 9.00 0.31
CA GLN A 67 2.63 8.48 -1.02
C GLN A 67 1.53 8.76 -2.06
N GLU A 68 0.25 8.60 -1.70
CA GLU A 68 -0.86 8.91 -2.62
C GLU A 68 -0.85 10.39 -3.03
N GLU A 69 -0.55 11.30 -2.10
CA GLU A 69 -0.43 12.73 -2.39
C GLU A 69 0.73 13.02 -3.36
N GLU A 70 1.92 12.47 -3.08
CA GLU A 70 3.09 12.59 -3.97
C GLU A 70 2.77 12.07 -5.38
N TYR A 71 2.10 10.93 -5.46
CA TYR A 71 1.72 10.32 -6.74
C TYR A 71 0.70 11.16 -7.51
N VAL A 72 -0.32 11.72 -6.83
CA VAL A 72 -1.30 12.60 -7.47
C VAL A 72 -0.63 13.86 -8.03
N ILE A 73 0.36 14.42 -7.34
CA ILE A 73 1.13 15.57 -7.82
C ILE A 73 1.95 15.17 -9.05
N HIS A 74 2.74 14.10 -8.96
CA HIS A 74 3.58 13.63 -10.05
C HIS A 74 2.75 13.27 -11.30
N TYR A 75 1.61 12.61 -11.12
CA TYR A 75 0.70 12.26 -12.20
C TYR A 75 0.20 13.49 -12.99
N ARG A 76 -0.12 14.59 -12.29
CA ARG A 76 -0.53 15.85 -12.93
C ARG A 76 0.59 16.46 -13.75
N GLU A 77 1.81 16.44 -13.22
CA GLU A 77 2.99 16.97 -13.93
C GLU A 77 3.30 16.17 -15.21
N GLN A 78 3.14 14.84 -15.15
CA GLN A 78 3.28 13.96 -16.32
C GLN A 78 2.22 14.27 -17.39
N LEU A 79 0.94 14.43 -17.00
CA LEU A 79 -0.12 14.80 -17.95
C LEU A 79 0.18 16.14 -18.64
N ASP A 80 0.64 17.15 -17.90
CA ASP A 80 1.02 18.45 -18.46
C ASP A 80 2.22 18.35 -19.40
N ALA A 81 3.18 17.46 -19.12
CA ALA A 81 4.32 17.18 -20.00
C ALA A 81 3.86 16.54 -21.33
N ILE A 82 3.05 15.49 -21.26
CA ILE A 82 2.52 14.78 -22.44
C ILE A 82 1.70 15.73 -23.32
N GLN A 83 0.80 16.53 -22.72
CA GLN A 83 -0.01 17.51 -23.45
C GLN A 83 0.85 18.54 -24.19
N ARG A 84 1.91 19.05 -23.54
CA ARG A 84 2.85 19.99 -24.17
C ARG A 84 3.61 19.34 -25.33
N MET A 85 3.97 18.07 -25.22
CA MET A 85 4.64 17.35 -26.29
C MET A 85 3.71 17.13 -27.49
N VAL A 86 2.48 16.67 -27.26
CA VAL A 86 1.49 16.44 -28.33
C VAL A 86 1.19 17.72 -29.10
N ALA A 87 1.12 18.87 -28.41
CA ALA A 87 0.87 20.17 -29.02
C ALA A 87 2.00 20.68 -29.93
N ARG A 88 3.22 20.15 -29.81
CA ARG A 88 4.44 20.69 -30.47
C ARG A 88 4.81 20.06 -31.82
N GLN A 89 4.09 19.04 -32.30
CA GLN A 89 4.37 18.21 -33.51
C GLN A 89 5.68 18.45 -34.30
N ALA A 90 6.48 17.36 -34.39
CA ALA A 90 7.50 17.02 -35.39
C ALA A 90 8.89 17.72 -35.35
N ALA A 91 9.82 17.12 -34.61
CA ALA A 91 11.27 17.20 -34.82
C ALA A 91 11.94 15.91 -34.29
N PRO A 92 13.16 15.52 -34.72
CA PRO A 92 13.88 14.35 -34.20
C PRO A 92 14.16 14.41 -32.69
N GLN A 93 14.20 15.62 -32.11
CA GLN A 93 14.31 15.85 -30.67
C GLN A 93 13.08 15.32 -29.89
N HIS A 94 11.95 15.18 -30.58
CA HIS A 94 10.67 14.71 -30.03
C HIS A 94 10.67 13.20 -29.77
N GLU A 95 11.43 12.41 -30.52
CA GLU A 95 11.57 10.96 -30.29
C GLU A 95 12.36 10.66 -29.01
N ALA A 96 13.48 11.35 -28.79
CA ALA A 96 14.24 11.23 -27.56
C ALA A 96 13.44 11.72 -26.34
N GLU A 97 12.66 12.79 -26.49
CA GLU A 97 11.72 13.30 -25.48
C GLU A 97 10.60 12.28 -25.19
N ALA A 98 10.04 11.64 -26.23
CA ALA A 98 9.02 10.59 -26.09
C ALA A 98 9.53 9.35 -25.37
N ILE A 99 10.74 8.89 -25.68
CA ILE A 99 11.37 7.76 -24.98
C ILE A 99 11.63 8.12 -23.51
N ALA A 100 12.04 9.36 -23.21
CA ALA A 100 12.26 9.82 -21.84
C ALA A 100 10.95 9.81 -21.03
N VAL A 101 9.87 10.38 -21.58
CA VAL A 101 8.55 10.39 -20.95
C VAL A 101 7.98 8.98 -20.79
N TRP A 102 8.12 8.12 -21.80
CA TRP A 102 7.69 6.71 -21.70
C TRP A 102 8.38 5.98 -20.53
N ARG A 103 9.69 6.18 -20.36
CA ARG A 103 10.44 5.58 -19.24
C ARG A 103 9.99 6.12 -17.89
N GLU A 104 9.68 7.41 -17.81
CA GLU A 104 9.20 8.05 -16.59
C GLU A 104 7.83 7.49 -16.18
N ILE A 105 6.88 7.39 -17.14
CA ILE A 105 5.57 6.77 -16.90
C ILE A 105 5.71 5.30 -16.47
N LEU A 106 6.61 4.54 -17.12
CA LEU A 106 6.83 3.14 -16.77
C LEU A 106 7.38 2.98 -15.35
N ASN A 107 8.35 3.82 -14.95
CA ASN A 107 8.89 3.79 -13.60
C ASN A 107 7.80 4.14 -12.57
N PHE A 108 7.04 5.21 -12.85
CA PHE A 108 5.96 5.66 -11.98
C PHE A 108 4.83 4.63 -11.84
N HIS A 109 4.46 3.93 -12.92
CA HIS A 109 3.55 2.78 -12.87
C HIS A 109 4.07 1.70 -11.91
N GLY A 110 5.36 1.37 -12.00
CA GLY A 110 6.01 0.43 -11.08
C GLY A 110 5.93 0.87 -9.61
N GLU A 111 6.17 2.14 -9.32
CA GLU A 111 6.08 2.72 -7.96
C GLU A 111 4.66 2.64 -7.39
N MET A 112 3.65 2.92 -8.21
CA MET A 112 2.24 2.75 -7.81
C MET A 112 1.89 1.29 -7.54
N LEU A 113 2.36 0.35 -8.36
CA LEU A 113 2.17 -1.09 -8.11
C LEU A 113 2.83 -1.54 -6.81
N LEU A 114 4.00 -1.00 -6.46
CA LEU A 114 4.64 -1.26 -5.18
C LEU A 114 3.75 -0.79 -4.02
N LEU A 115 3.14 0.40 -4.11
CA LEU A 115 2.25 0.93 -3.07
C LEU A 115 0.98 0.06 -2.92
N LEU A 116 0.37 -0.36 -4.03
CA LEU A 116 -0.77 -1.30 -4.00
C LEU A 116 -0.40 -2.62 -3.32
N ASN A 117 0.79 -3.15 -3.62
CA ASN A 117 1.29 -4.35 -2.98
C ASN A 117 1.58 -4.14 -1.48
N TYR A 118 2.12 -2.98 -1.10
CA TYR A 118 2.30 -2.58 0.30
C TYR A 118 0.95 -2.62 1.05
N CYS A 119 -0.11 -2.04 0.49
CA CYS A 119 -1.45 -2.08 1.08
C CYS A 119 -1.94 -3.52 1.28
N ASN A 120 -1.78 -4.37 0.25
CA ASN A 120 -2.20 -5.78 0.30
C ASN A 120 -1.44 -6.58 1.37
N ILE A 121 -0.11 -6.43 1.46
CA ILE A 121 0.71 -7.13 2.46
C ILE A 121 0.28 -6.75 3.88
N ASN A 122 0.10 -5.44 4.13
CA ASN A 122 -0.33 -4.93 5.43
C ASN A 122 -1.73 -5.40 5.80
N TYR A 123 -2.67 -5.39 4.85
CA TYR A 123 -4.01 -5.93 5.04
C TYR A 123 -3.99 -7.39 5.46
N ILE A 124 -3.24 -8.25 4.75
CA ILE A 124 -3.10 -9.65 5.11
C ILE A 124 -2.50 -9.78 6.53
N GLY A 125 -1.50 -8.95 6.86
CA GLY A 125 -0.92 -8.86 8.20
C GLY A 125 -1.95 -8.58 9.29
N LEU A 126 -2.80 -7.58 9.08
CA LEU A 126 -3.87 -7.20 9.99
C LEU A 126 -4.88 -8.34 10.17
N LEU A 127 -5.37 -8.93 9.08
CA LEU A 127 -6.27 -10.08 9.16
C LEU A 127 -5.67 -11.25 9.94
N LYS A 128 -4.38 -11.54 9.72
CA LYS A 128 -3.68 -12.64 10.40
C LYS A 128 -3.48 -12.36 11.89
N ILE A 129 -3.24 -11.11 12.30
CA ILE A 129 -3.04 -10.79 13.72
C ILE A 129 -4.38 -10.74 14.47
N LEU A 130 -5.41 -10.16 13.86
CA LEU A 130 -6.78 -10.14 14.39
C LEU A 130 -7.31 -11.57 14.57
N LYS A 131 -7.15 -12.44 13.55
CA LYS A 131 -7.51 -13.86 13.66
C LYS A 131 -6.74 -14.57 14.78
N LYS A 132 -5.48 -14.19 15.01
CA LYS A 132 -4.67 -14.77 16.10
C LYS A 132 -5.19 -14.32 17.46
N TYR A 133 -5.55 -13.06 17.62
CA TYR A 133 -6.14 -12.53 18.85
C TYR A 133 -7.46 -13.23 19.16
N ASN A 134 -8.39 -13.27 18.19
CA ASN A 134 -9.70 -13.94 18.34
C ASN A 134 -9.55 -15.41 18.75
N LYS A 135 -8.61 -16.13 18.14
CA LYS A 135 -8.34 -17.54 18.50
C LYS A 135 -7.84 -17.70 19.93
N ARG A 136 -7.09 -16.72 20.45
CA ARG A 136 -6.48 -16.80 21.78
C ARG A 136 -7.48 -16.48 22.89
N THR A 137 -8.29 -15.45 22.69
CA THR A 137 -9.29 -15.01 23.67
C THR A 137 -10.57 -15.84 23.62
N GLY A 138 -10.81 -16.58 22.53
CA GLY A 138 -12.11 -17.22 22.30
C GLY A 138 -13.22 -16.20 22.03
N ALA A 139 -12.86 -14.93 21.83
CA ALA A 139 -13.79 -13.81 21.85
C ALA A 139 -14.70 -13.73 20.63
N GLY A 140 -14.40 -14.43 19.53
CA GLY A 140 -15.22 -14.64 18.32
C GLY A 140 -15.69 -13.41 17.52
N LEU A 141 -16.12 -12.36 18.22
CA LEU A 141 -16.95 -11.24 17.79
C LEU A 141 -16.48 -9.89 18.36
N LEU A 142 -15.62 -9.84 19.41
CA LEU A 142 -15.22 -8.54 20.03
C LEU A 142 -14.49 -7.60 19.06
N LEU A 143 -13.70 -8.14 18.12
CA LEU A 143 -12.99 -7.34 17.12
C LEU A 143 -13.78 -7.09 15.82
N LEU A 144 -15.04 -7.54 15.71
CA LEU A 144 -15.85 -7.25 14.51
C LEU A 144 -16.00 -5.76 14.24
N PRO A 145 -16.22 -4.88 15.23
CA PRO A 145 -16.28 -3.43 14.98
C PRO A 145 -14.94 -2.86 14.47
N ALA A 146 -13.82 -3.32 15.04
CA ALA A 146 -12.48 -2.93 14.59
C ALA A 146 -12.18 -3.45 13.17
N ILE A 147 -12.72 -4.61 12.78
CA ILE A 147 -12.62 -5.15 11.41
C ILE A 147 -13.58 -4.45 10.46
N ALA A 148 -14.77 -4.06 10.91
CA ALA A 148 -15.76 -3.39 10.09
C ALA A 148 -15.26 -2.01 9.64
N THR A 149 -14.57 -1.31 10.52
CA THR A 149 -13.94 -0.01 10.24
C THR A 149 -12.68 -0.12 9.38
N LEU A 150 -12.03 -1.29 9.27
CA LEU A 150 -10.86 -1.48 8.39
C LEU A 150 -11.11 -0.99 6.96
N ARG A 151 -12.30 -1.23 6.41
CA ARG A 151 -12.65 -0.83 5.04
C ARG A 151 -12.76 0.68 4.83
N GLU A 152 -12.91 1.44 5.93
CA GLU A 152 -13.02 2.89 5.90
C GLU A 152 -11.64 3.56 5.97
N HIS A 153 -10.59 2.82 6.35
CA HIS A 153 -9.25 3.38 6.44
C HIS A 153 -8.64 3.68 5.05
N PRO A 154 -7.86 4.77 4.93
CA PRO A 154 -7.27 5.21 3.67
C PRO A 154 -6.55 4.11 2.88
N PHE A 155 -5.71 3.29 3.53
CA PHE A 155 -4.92 2.26 2.84
C PHE A 155 -5.75 1.13 2.20
N PHE A 156 -7.06 1.08 2.46
CA PHE A 156 -8.00 0.19 1.76
C PHE A 156 -8.66 0.82 0.54
N ARG A 157 -8.73 2.15 0.50
CA ARG A 157 -9.39 2.91 -0.56
C ARG A 157 -8.37 3.29 -1.62
N THR A 158 -7.82 2.28 -2.28
CA THR A 158 -6.74 2.46 -3.27
C THR A 158 -7.26 2.87 -4.66
N ASP A 159 -8.51 3.31 -4.77
CA ASP A 159 -9.18 3.58 -6.04
C ASP A 159 -8.42 4.64 -6.85
N THR A 160 -7.93 5.70 -6.20
CA THR A 160 -7.13 6.75 -6.86
C THR A 160 -5.88 6.18 -7.52
N VAL A 161 -5.08 5.43 -6.75
CA VAL A 161 -3.83 4.83 -7.23
C VAL A 161 -4.12 3.79 -8.32
N SER A 162 -5.14 2.94 -8.14
CA SER A 162 -5.55 1.97 -9.14
C SER A 162 -5.98 2.61 -10.46
N ASN A 163 -6.70 3.74 -10.41
CA ASN A 163 -7.09 4.47 -11.61
C ASN A 163 -5.87 5.09 -12.31
N MET A 164 -4.94 5.70 -11.56
CA MET A 164 -3.71 6.25 -12.14
C MET A 164 -2.85 5.16 -12.79
N VAL A 165 -2.78 3.95 -12.22
CA VAL A 165 -2.13 2.78 -12.83
C VAL A 165 -2.75 2.45 -14.18
N GLN A 166 -4.09 2.36 -14.25
CA GLN A 166 -4.80 2.03 -15.49
C GLN A 166 -4.63 3.12 -16.57
N GLU A 167 -4.63 4.38 -16.15
CA GLU A 167 -4.40 5.51 -17.05
C GLU A 167 -2.94 5.52 -17.57
N CYS A 168 -1.96 5.20 -16.72
CA CYS A 168 -0.57 5.02 -17.16
C CYS A 168 -0.41 3.90 -18.18
N GLU A 169 -1.10 2.76 -18.02
CA GLU A 169 -1.10 1.68 -19.01
C GLU A 169 -1.62 2.17 -20.37
N THR A 170 -2.73 2.92 -20.36
CA THR A 170 -3.29 3.52 -21.58
C THR A 170 -2.31 4.50 -22.23
N MET A 171 -1.63 5.33 -21.45
CA MET A 171 -0.62 6.27 -21.96
C MET A 171 0.60 5.55 -22.56
N LEU A 172 1.05 4.47 -21.93
CA LEU A 172 2.16 3.65 -22.45
C LEU A 172 1.81 3.00 -23.79
N GLU A 173 0.57 2.50 -23.95
CA GLU A 173 0.08 1.94 -25.21
C GLU A 173 0.11 3.01 -26.32
N VAL A 174 -0.46 4.18 -26.07
CA VAL A 174 -0.50 5.30 -27.05
C VAL A 174 0.89 5.75 -27.46
N LEU A 175 1.83 5.86 -26.51
CA LEU A 175 3.21 6.24 -26.81
C LEU A 175 3.96 5.15 -27.58
N SER A 176 3.65 3.87 -27.33
CA SER A 176 4.29 2.75 -28.01
C SER A 176 3.91 2.65 -29.49
N ASP A 177 2.65 2.94 -29.85
CA ASP A 177 2.18 2.98 -31.24
C ASP A 177 2.86 4.09 -32.08
N GLY A 178 3.45 5.08 -31.42
CA GLY A 178 4.16 6.20 -32.06
C GLY A 178 5.67 6.02 -32.18
N LEU A 179 6.26 4.99 -31.59
CA LEU A 179 7.70 4.71 -31.63
C LEU A 179 8.02 3.69 -32.73
N PRO A 180 9.08 3.88 -33.53
CA PRO A 180 9.51 2.88 -34.51
C PRO A 180 10.01 1.60 -33.82
N GLU A 181 9.76 0.43 -34.45
CA GLU A 181 10.19 -0.92 -34.00
C GLU A 181 11.70 -1.05 -33.78
#